data_AF-A0A971Q6F2-F1
#
_entry.id   AF-A0A971Q6F2-F1
#
_cell.length_a   1.000
_cell.length_b   1.000
_cell.length_c   1.000
_cell.angle_alpha   90.00
_cell.angle_beta   90.00
_cell.angle_gamma   90.00
#
_symmetry.space_group_name_H-M   'P 1'
#
loop_
_entity.id
_entity.type
_entity.pdbx_description
1 polymer ?
#
loop_
_entity_poly.entity_id
_entity_poly.type
_entity_poly.pdbx_seq_one_letter_code
_entity_poly.pdbx_strand_id
1 'polypeptide(L)'
;MSPSDEASLDAQRSITAQRRQPPAPDYRLVIQPTGEQVWHPGLNGSRLSSPPAPSEIFVHLSDLQDPYATAPEPLSGWDFQEFLRKSLARWSGKAVTLYIISFGGMLMRTSLLDQLGPITAKPYRWQIVLATDGSDLASTAMIDKLLNSPIHEIRFYPAGLAEGVGNTRNLNAAKDLLDLRRARGQKLPVLACRVCGRATPPELAQWARQVSVDRLDLADRQTEERHLAGLLPVQAG
;
A
#
# COMPACT_ATOMS: atom_id res chain seq x y z
N MET A 1 -60.69 9.44 -10.27
CA MET A 1 -59.29 9.08 -10.01
C MET A 1 -59.21 7.57 -10.08
N SER A 2 -58.44 7.05 -11.03
CA SER A 2 -58.43 5.63 -11.34
C SER A 2 -57.45 4.91 -10.41
N PRO A 3 -57.71 3.64 -10.01
CA PRO A 3 -56.81 2.85 -9.16
C PRO A 3 -55.43 2.59 -9.78
N SER A 4 -55.23 3.00 -11.04
CA SER A 4 -53.99 2.95 -11.81
C SER A 4 -52.96 4.02 -11.38
N ASP A 5 -53.42 5.15 -10.81
CA ASP A 5 -52.54 6.30 -10.52
C ASP A 5 -51.83 6.16 -9.16
N GLU A 6 -52.44 5.48 -8.18
CA GLU A 6 -51.82 5.21 -6.87
C GLU A 6 -50.70 4.15 -6.96
N ALA A 7 -50.89 3.11 -7.77
CA ALA A 7 -49.87 2.09 -7.99
C ALA A 7 -48.60 2.66 -8.65
N SER A 8 -48.74 3.71 -9.46
CA SER A 8 -47.62 4.36 -10.15
C SER A 8 -46.81 5.28 -9.22
N LEU A 9 -47.45 5.88 -8.21
CA LEU A 9 -46.78 6.71 -7.20
C LEU A 9 -46.03 5.86 -6.15
N ASP A 10 -46.56 4.69 -5.76
CA ASP A 10 -45.87 3.77 -4.86
C ASP A 10 -44.71 3.02 -5.53
N ALA A 11 -44.81 2.76 -6.84
CA ALA A 11 -43.70 2.25 -7.64
C ALA A 11 -42.55 3.28 -7.78
N GLN A 12 -42.88 4.57 -7.97
CA GLN A 12 -41.87 5.64 -8.04
C GLN A 12 -41.24 5.95 -6.68
N ARG A 13 -41.98 5.85 -5.57
CA ARG A 13 -41.40 5.91 -4.22
C ARG A 13 -40.48 4.73 -3.92
N SER A 14 -40.79 3.54 -4.44
CA SER A 14 -39.97 2.33 -4.25
C SER A 14 -38.68 2.32 -5.09
N ILE A 15 -38.66 2.96 -6.27
CA ILE A 15 -37.46 3.09 -7.10
C ILE A 15 -36.49 4.14 -6.54
N THR A 16 -37.02 5.20 -5.93
CA THR A 16 -36.19 6.23 -5.27
C THR A 16 -35.59 5.75 -3.93
N ALA A 17 -36.11 4.64 -3.38
CA ALA A 17 -35.63 3.98 -2.18
C ALA A 17 -34.69 2.77 -2.45
N GLN A 18 -34.33 2.51 -3.71
CA GLN A 18 -33.19 1.62 -4.02
C GLN A 18 -31.89 2.32 -3.65
N ARG A 19 -31.57 2.19 -2.36
CA ARG A 19 -30.22 2.11 -1.81
C ARG A 19 -29.23 3.09 -2.44
N ARG A 20 -29.28 4.34 -1.97
CA ARG A 20 -28.05 4.92 -1.43
C ARG A 20 -27.64 4.06 -0.24
N GLN A 21 -27.12 2.86 -0.52
CA GLN A 21 -26.29 2.18 0.46
C GLN A 21 -25.22 3.21 0.79
N PRO A 22 -25.06 3.60 2.06
CA PRO A 22 -23.88 4.37 2.44
C PRO A 22 -22.68 3.62 1.85
N PRO A 23 -21.67 4.31 1.29
CA PRO A 23 -20.49 3.64 0.79
C PRO A 23 -20.08 2.62 1.85
N ALA A 24 -19.88 1.37 1.41
CA ALA A 24 -19.52 0.29 2.32
C ALA A 24 -18.38 0.82 3.20
N PRO A 25 -18.44 0.64 4.52
CA PRO A 25 -17.48 1.33 5.38
C PRO A 25 -16.08 0.86 4.97
N ASP A 26 -15.20 1.83 4.76
CA ASP A 26 -13.86 1.63 4.25
C ASP A 26 -12.98 1.12 5.40
N TYR A 27 -13.09 -0.19 5.68
CA TYR A 27 -12.33 -0.82 6.76
C TYR A 27 -10.91 -1.08 6.32
N ARG A 28 -9.97 -0.73 7.18
CA ARG A 28 -8.55 -0.93 6.93
C ARG A 28 -7.96 -1.75 8.04
N LEU A 29 -7.13 -2.71 7.65
CA LEU A 29 -6.42 -3.58 8.56
C LEU A 29 -4.95 -3.20 8.53
N VAL A 30 -4.40 -2.77 9.66
CA VAL A 30 -2.97 -2.51 9.83
C VAL A 30 -2.37 -3.68 10.59
N ILE A 31 -1.27 -4.21 10.06
CA ILE A 31 -0.49 -5.29 10.67
C ILE A 31 0.87 -4.71 11.01
N GLN A 32 1.14 -4.65 12.31
CA GLN A 32 2.41 -4.17 12.85
C GLN A 32 3.52 -5.19 12.58
N PRO A 33 4.81 -4.80 12.68
CA PRO A 33 5.93 -5.73 12.52
C PRO A 33 5.88 -6.94 13.45
N THR A 34 5.23 -6.81 14.61
CA THR A 34 4.99 -7.87 15.60
C THR A 34 3.91 -8.88 15.18
N GLY A 35 3.18 -8.62 14.10
CA GLY A 35 1.99 -9.39 13.68
C GLY A 35 0.69 -8.94 14.35
N GLU A 36 0.74 -7.94 15.23
CA GLU A 36 -0.46 -7.35 15.85
C GLU A 36 -1.38 -6.74 14.77
N GLN A 37 -2.68 -7.06 14.86
CA GLN A 37 -3.71 -6.60 13.92
C GLN A 37 -4.53 -5.46 14.54
N VAL A 38 -4.43 -4.28 13.95
CA VAL A 38 -5.20 -3.10 14.33
C VAL A 38 -6.24 -2.80 13.24
N TRP A 39 -7.51 -2.80 13.63
CA TRP A 39 -8.61 -2.45 12.73
C TRP A 39 -8.92 -0.97 12.85
N HIS A 40 -8.75 -0.23 11.77
CA HIS A 40 -9.25 1.13 11.67
C HIS A 40 -10.64 1.08 11.04
N PRO A 41 -11.70 1.42 11.80
CA PRO A 41 -13.00 1.58 11.18
C PRO A 41 -12.89 2.69 10.13
N GLY A 42 -13.62 2.55 9.02
CA GLY A 42 -13.91 3.69 8.17
C GLY A 42 -14.56 4.81 8.99
N LEU A 43 -14.81 5.97 8.38
CA LEU A 43 -15.32 7.21 9.02
C LEU A 43 -16.53 7.01 9.99
N ASN A 44 -17.21 5.85 9.99
CA ASN A 44 -18.35 5.49 10.84
C ASN A 44 -18.05 4.47 11.97
N GLY A 45 -16.85 4.49 12.56
CA GLY A 45 -16.57 4.29 14.01
C GLY A 45 -17.08 3.05 14.78
N SER A 46 -17.67 2.05 14.15
CA SER A 46 -18.30 0.94 14.87
C SER A 46 -17.31 -0.21 15.13
N ARG A 47 -17.07 -0.54 16.41
CA ARG A 47 -16.36 -1.78 16.80
C ARG A 47 -17.22 -2.97 16.40
N LEU A 48 -16.80 -3.74 15.40
CA LEU A 48 -17.51 -4.94 14.97
C LEU A 48 -16.90 -6.20 15.59
N SER A 49 -17.75 -7.08 16.12
CA SER A 49 -17.38 -8.41 16.63
C SER A 49 -16.90 -9.37 15.53
N SER A 50 -17.21 -9.06 14.26
CA SER A 50 -16.63 -9.70 13.08
C SER A 50 -16.44 -8.64 12.00
N PRO A 51 -15.24 -8.07 11.85
CA PRO A 51 -15.01 -7.05 10.84
C PRO A 51 -15.25 -7.64 9.43
N PRO A 52 -15.85 -6.86 8.51
CA PRO A 52 -16.04 -7.27 7.13
C PRO A 52 -14.69 -7.33 6.40
N ALA A 53 -14.71 -7.69 5.11
CA ALA A 53 -13.50 -7.63 4.30
C ALA A 53 -12.95 -6.19 4.27
N PRO A 54 -11.66 -6.00 4.60
CA PRO A 54 -11.05 -4.69 4.48
C PRO A 54 -10.91 -4.34 3.00
N SER A 55 -11.03 -3.06 2.68
CA SER A 55 -10.65 -2.54 1.36
C SER A 55 -9.13 -2.50 1.20
N GLU A 56 -8.42 -2.24 2.30
CA GLU A 56 -6.97 -2.11 2.33
C GLU A 56 -6.37 -2.84 3.52
N ILE A 57 -5.25 -3.51 3.28
CA ILE A 57 -4.43 -4.15 4.31
C ILE A 57 -3.04 -3.53 4.24
N PHE A 58 -2.55 -2.99 5.35
CA PHE A 58 -1.22 -2.42 5.49
C PHE A 58 -0.37 -3.37 6.31
N VAL A 59 0.70 -3.90 5.72
CA VAL A 59 1.66 -4.78 6.39
C VAL A 59 2.96 -4.02 6.56
N HIS A 60 3.28 -3.69 7.81
CA HIS A 60 4.51 -3.00 8.18
C HIS A 60 5.60 -4.01 8.47
N LEU A 61 6.68 -3.97 7.68
CA LEU A 61 7.87 -4.79 7.91
C LEU A 61 8.84 -4.13 8.90
N SER A 62 8.68 -2.82 9.13
CA SER A 62 9.44 -2.02 10.07
C SER A 62 8.54 -1.02 10.80
N ASP A 63 9.00 -0.55 11.95
CA ASP A 63 8.30 0.51 12.68
C ASP A 63 8.46 1.84 11.93
N LEU A 64 7.33 2.49 11.64
CA LEU A 64 7.34 3.79 10.96
C LEU A 64 7.74 4.94 11.89
N GLN A 65 7.60 4.77 13.21
CA GLN A 65 7.88 5.82 14.20
C GLN A 65 9.34 5.84 14.63
N ASP A 66 10.03 4.69 14.55
CA ASP A 66 11.46 4.59 14.78
C ASP A 66 12.10 3.66 13.74
N PRO A 67 12.58 4.19 12.59
CA PRO A 67 13.20 3.35 11.57
C PRO A 67 14.61 2.85 11.97
N TYR A 68 15.16 3.39 13.07
CA TYR A 68 16.49 3.06 13.59
C TYR A 68 16.41 2.22 14.86
N ALA A 69 15.23 2.08 15.46
CA ALA A 69 14.96 1.00 16.38
C ALA A 69 15.36 -0.27 15.64
N THR A 70 16.45 -0.90 16.10
CA THR A 70 16.57 -2.34 15.96
C THR A 70 15.26 -2.86 16.51
N ALA A 71 14.38 -3.28 15.60
CA ALA A 71 13.20 -3.99 16.00
C ALA A 71 13.70 -5.02 17.02
N PRO A 72 13.02 -5.21 18.18
CA PRO A 72 13.19 -6.48 18.86
C PRO A 72 13.08 -7.55 17.76
N GLU A 73 13.83 -8.65 17.79
CA GLU A 73 13.48 -9.75 16.89
C GLU A 73 11.97 -10.01 17.10
N PRO A 74 11.08 -9.80 16.11
CA PRO A 74 10.32 -10.95 15.64
C PRO A 74 9.69 -10.75 14.25
N LEU A 75 10.35 -11.20 13.18
CA LEU A 75 9.60 -11.94 12.15
C LEU A 75 9.63 -13.45 12.44
N SER A 76 10.31 -13.88 13.52
CA SER A 76 10.41 -15.28 13.93
C SER A 76 9.10 -15.83 14.51
N GLY A 77 8.16 -14.98 14.94
CA GLY A 77 6.90 -15.40 15.54
C GLY A 77 5.65 -15.16 14.69
N TRP A 78 5.70 -14.28 13.68
CA TRP A 78 4.54 -13.97 12.85
C TRP A 78 4.55 -14.79 11.56
N ASP A 79 3.61 -15.73 11.47
CA ASP A 79 3.41 -16.54 10.26
C ASP A 79 2.56 -15.77 9.24
N PHE A 80 3.24 -14.99 8.39
CA PHE A 80 2.60 -14.24 7.30
C PHE A 80 1.89 -15.16 6.31
N GLN A 81 2.42 -16.36 6.08
CA GLN A 81 1.81 -17.32 5.15
C GLN A 81 0.46 -17.81 5.70
N GLU A 82 0.40 -18.14 6.98
CA GLU A 82 -0.84 -18.54 7.65
C GLU A 82 -1.85 -17.39 7.71
N PHE A 83 -1.39 -16.17 7.95
CA PHE A 83 -2.23 -14.98 7.85
C PHE A 83 -2.83 -14.81 6.45
N LEU A 84 -2.00 -14.86 5.41
CA LEU A 84 -2.46 -14.75 4.02
C LEU A 84 -3.46 -15.85 3.69
N ARG A 85 -3.16 -17.10 4.04
CA ARG A 85 -4.04 -18.24 3.80
C ARG A 85 -5.42 -18.04 4.43
N LYS A 86 -5.48 -17.62 5.70
CA LYS A 86 -6.74 -17.34 6.40
C LYS A 86 -7.49 -16.16 5.79
N SER A 87 -6.78 -15.11 5.41
CA SER A 87 -7.37 -13.88 4.85
C SER A 87 -7.94 -14.13 3.45
N LEU A 88 -7.21 -14.84 2.60
CA LEU A 88 -7.67 -15.23 1.27
C LEU A 88 -8.90 -16.16 1.35
N ALA A 89 -8.91 -17.12 2.28
CA ALA A 89 -10.08 -17.97 2.51
C ALA A 89 -11.30 -17.18 2.98
N ARG A 90 -11.10 -16.21 3.88
CA ARG A 90 -12.19 -15.41 4.47
C ARG A 90 -12.75 -14.35 3.52
N TRP A 91 -11.91 -13.74 2.69
CA TRP A 91 -12.26 -12.58 1.84
C TRP A 91 -12.13 -12.87 0.35
N SER A 92 -12.25 -14.15 -0.03
CA SER A 92 -12.29 -14.58 -1.42
C SER A 92 -13.34 -13.80 -2.24
N GLY A 93 -12.96 -13.39 -3.45
CA GLY A 93 -13.82 -12.62 -4.36
C GLY A 93 -14.04 -11.14 -3.96
N LYS A 94 -13.35 -10.65 -2.92
CA LYS A 94 -13.34 -9.23 -2.55
C LYS A 94 -12.14 -8.52 -3.16
N ALA A 95 -12.36 -7.31 -3.64
CA ALA A 95 -11.27 -6.42 -4.04
C ALA A 95 -10.61 -5.87 -2.78
N VAL A 96 -9.33 -6.18 -2.60
CA VAL A 96 -8.50 -5.71 -1.50
C VAL A 96 -7.18 -5.22 -2.07
N THR A 97 -6.68 -4.10 -1.55
CA THR A 97 -5.34 -3.62 -1.84
C THR A 97 -4.42 -3.94 -0.67
N LEU A 98 -3.39 -4.73 -0.92
CA LEU A 98 -2.35 -5.07 0.04
C LEU A 98 -1.18 -4.10 -0.13
N TYR A 99 -0.94 -3.28 0.88
CA TYR A 99 0.23 -2.44 1.02
C TYR A 99 1.30 -3.19 1.81
N ILE A 100 2.46 -3.41 1.20
CA ILE A 100 3.67 -3.85 1.89
C ILE A 100 4.51 -2.60 2.14
N ILE A 101 4.79 -2.31 3.41
CA ILE A 101 5.47 -1.09 3.86
C ILE A 101 6.83 -1.49 4.43
N SER A 102 7.92 -1.03 3.80
CA SER A 102 9.27 -1.31 4.30
C SER A 102 10.19 -0.09 4.19
N PHE A 103 10.68 0.35 5.35
CA PHE A 103 11.55 1.52 5.54
C PHE A 103 12.65 1.15 6.54
N GLY A 104 13.84 1.77 6.46
CA GLY A 104 14.82 1.71 7.56
C GLY A 104 15.72 0.45 7.62
N GLY A 105 16.11 -0.12 6.48
CA GLY A 105 17.21 -1.10 6.37
C GLY A 105 16.90 -2.53 6.84
N MET A 106 15.67 -2.80 7.27
CA MET A 106 15.19 -4.14 7.56
C MET A 106 14.93 -4.90 6.26
N LEU A 107 15.85 -5.82 5.90
CA LEU A 107 15.78 -6.60 4.66
C LEU A 107 14.39 -7.25 4.45
N MET A 108 13.61 -6.69 3.52
CA MET A 108 12.48 -7.37 2.90
C MET A 108 12.96 -8.75 2.45
N ARG A 109 12.44 -9.84 3.03
CA ARG A 109 12.92 -11.19 2.74
C ARG A 109 12.41 -11.63 1.37
N THR A 110 13.24 -12.30 0.57
CA THR A 110 12.80 -12.88 -0.71
C THR A 110 11.65 -13.88 -0.54
N SER A 111 11.63 -14.58 0.60
CA SER A 111 10.54 -15.48 0.99
C SER A 111 9.19 -14.78 1.13
N LEU A 112 9.16 -13.50 1.52
CA LEU A 112 7.93 -12.71 1.56
C LEU A 112 7.36 -12.56 0.15
N LEU A 113 8.21 -12.19 -0.81
CA LEU A 113 7.80 -12.02 -2.21
C LEU A 113 7.30 -13.33 -2.82
N ASP A 114 7.90 -14.47 -2.44
CA ASP A 114 7.44 -15.80 -2.86
C ASP A 114 6.04 -16.13 -2.36
N GLN A 115 5.70 -15.70 -1.14
CA GLN A 115 4.38 -15.92 -0.54
C GLN A 115 3.28 -15.05 -1.16
N LEU A 116 3.62 -14.02 -1.95
CA LEU A 116 2.63 -13.15 -2.59
C LEU A 116 2.01 -13.78 -3.85
N GLY A 117 2.65 -14.77 -4.47
CA GLY A 117 2.19 -15.39 -5.72
C GLY A 117 0.71 -15.81 -5.73
N PRO A 118 0.22 -16.51 -4.69
CA PRO A 118 -1.18 -16.94 -4.59
C PRO A 118 -2.20 -15.80 -4.52
N ILE A 119 -1.80 -14.58 -4.12
CA ILE A 119 -2.70 -13.44 -3.86
C ILE A 119 -3.31 -12.90 -5.16
N THR A 120 -2.58 -12.99 -6.28
CA THR A 120 -3.03 -12.45 -7.56
C THR A 120 -3.78 -13.46 -8.41
N ALA A 121 -3.76 -14.73 -8.01
CA ALA A 121 -4.54 -15.76 -8.67
C ALA A 121 -6.04 -15.49 -8.54
N LYS A 122 -6.83 -15.93 -9.55
CA LYS A 122 -8.27 -16.02 -9.38
C LYS A 122 -8.55 -17.04 -8.26
N PRO A 123 -9.45 -16.76 -7.31
CA PRO A 123 -10.51 -15.75 -7.34
C PRO A 123 -10.22 -14.40 -6.67
N TYR A 124 -9.01 -14.17 -6.15
CA TYR A 124 -8.76 -13.07 -5.21
C TYR A 124 -8.62 -11.71 -5.91
N ARG A 125 -7.78 -11.62 -6.95
CA ARG A 125 -7.53 -10.37 -7.71
C ARG A 125 -7.16 -9.18 -6.84
N TRP A 126 -6.47 -9.42 -5.73
CA TRP A 126 -6.01 -8.32 -4.88
C TRP A 126 -4.90 -7.55 -5.59
N GLN A 127 -4.90 -6.24 -5.39
CA GLN A 127 -3.80 -5.39 -5.83
C GLN A 127 -2.70 -5.42 -4.77
N ILE A 128 -1.45 -5.39 -5.20
CA ILE A 128 -0.30 -5.36 -4.29
C ILE A 128 0.53 -4.13 -4.61
N VAL A 129 0.74 -3.30 -3.59
CA VAL A 129 1.55 -2.08 -3.65
C VAL A 129 2.70 -2.20 -2.67
N LEU A 130 3.92 -1.97 -3.12
CA LEU A 130 5.10 -1.87 -2.26
C LEU A 130 5.42 -0.39 -2.02
N ALA A 131 5.44 0.04 -0.77
CA ALA A 131 5.92 1.34 -0.34
C ALA A 131 7.31 1.17 0.31
N THR A 132 8.35 1.75 -0.29
CA THR A 132 9.72 1.59 0.19
C THR A 132 10.59 2.82 -0.02
N ASP A 133 11.60 3.02 0.81
CA ASP A 133 12.69 4.00 0.60
C ASP A 133 13.89 3.41 -0.15
N GLY A 134 13.85 2.13 -0.50
CA GLY A 134 14.91 1.42 -1.21
C GLY A 134 16.02 0.87 -0.32
N SER A 135 15.97 1.04 0.99
CA SER A 135 16.96 0.48 1.92
C SER A 135 17.11 -1.04 1.77
N ASP A 136 16.01 -1.70 1.44
CA ASP A 136 15.91 -3.16 1.38
C ASP A 136 16.25 -3.71 -0.01
N LEU A 137 16.46 -2.81 -0.99
CA LEU A 137 16.85 -3.14 -2.37
C LEU A 137 18.37 -3.17 -2.53
N ALA A 138 19.08 -3.42 -1.44
CA ALA A 138 20.54 -3.42 -1.32
C ALA A 138 21.30 -4.43 -2.21
N SER A 139 20.60 -5.34 -2.90
CA SER A 139 21.22 -6.35 -3.77
C SER A 139 20.46 -6.52 -5.09
N THR A 140 21.20 -6.82 -6.15
CA THR A 140 20.64 -7.13 -7.47
C THR A 140 19.70 -8.33 -7.44
N ALA A 141 19.97 -9.33 -6.58
CA ALA A 141 19.10 -10.48 -6.39
C ALA A 141 17.73 -10.09 -5.83
N MET A 142 17.68 -9.14 -4.89
CA MET A 142 16.41 -8.62 -4.37
C MET A 142 15.64 -7.84 -5.43
N ILE A 143 16.34 -6.98 -6.19
CA ILE A 143 15.72 -6.23 -7.29
C ILE A 143 15.15 -7.19 -8.33
N ASP A 144 15.90 -8.22 -8.74
CA ASP A 144 15.40 -9.22 -9.69
C ASP A 144 14.19 -9.98 -9.13
N LYS A 145 14.23 -10.36 -7.86
CA LYS A 145 13.09 -11.01 -7.20
C LYS A 145 11.84 -10.12 -7.21
N LEU A 146 12.01 -8.84 -6.90
CA LEU A 146 10.94 -7.84 -6.92
C LEU A 146 10.38 -7.64 -8.33
N LEU A 147 11.23 -7.58 -9.35
CA LEU A 147 10.82 -7.43 -10.75
C LEU A 147 10.01 -8.63 -11.28
N ASN A 148 10.24 -9.82 -10.72
CA ASN A 148 9.53 -11.06 -11.04
C ASN A 148 8.37 -11.37 -10.06
N SER A 149 8.12 -10.49 -9.09
CA SER A 149 7.06 -10.66 -8.09
C SER A 149 5.70 -10.21 -8.64
N PRO A 150 4.59 -10.59 -7.99
CA PRO A 150 3.24 -10.14 -8.38
C PRO A 150 2.91 -8.70 -7.93
N ILE A 151 3.91 -7.89 -7.56
CA ILE A 151 3.71 -6.49 -7.14
C ILE A 151 3.28 -5.65 -8.35
N HIS A 152 2.12 -5.01 -8.22
CA HIS A 152 1.49 -4.22 -9.29
C HIS A 152 2.03 -2.79 -9.33
N GLU A 153 2.35 -2.23 -8.17
CA GLU A 153 2.86 -0.87 -8.04
C GLU A 153 3.97 -0.81 -7.01
N ILE A 154 5.00 -0.01 -7.32
CA ILE A 154 6.05 0.33 -6.36
C ILE A 154 5.97 1.84 -6.17
N ARG A 155 5.78 2.27 -4.92
CA ARG A 155 5.90 3.65 -4.47
C ARG A 155 7.25 3.79 -3.77
N PHE A 156 8.14 4.52 -4.41
CA PHE A 156 9.50 4.73 -3.93
C PHE A 156 9.61 6.10 -3.27
N TYR A 157 10.13 6.12 -2.05
CA TYR A 157 10.25 7.30 -1.21
C TYR A 157 11.74 7.65 -1.00
N PRO A 158 12.37 8.37 -1.94
CA PRO A 158 13.82 8.64 -1.92
C PRO A 158 14.25 9.56 -0.76
N ALA A 159 13.30 10.20 -0.10
CA ALA A 159 13.48 10.92 1.15
C ALA A 159 12.43 10.37 2.13
N GLY A 160 12.88 9.42 2.95
CA GLY A 160 12.02 8.57 3.80
C GLY A 160 11.39 9.29 4.98
N LEU A 161 10.78 8.51 5.88
CA LEU A 161 10.05 8.97 7.06
C LEU A 161 10.88 9.65 8.12
N ALA A 162 12.13 9.23 8.23
CA ALA A 162 13.00 9.65 9.31
C ALA A 162 14.46 9.78 8.84
N GLU A 163 14.68 9.89 7.52
CA GLU A 163 15.97 10.21 6.93
C GLU A 163 15.90 11.56 6.19
N GLY A 164 17.03 12.25 6.13
CA GLY A 164 17.22 13.33 5.16
C GLY A 164 17.10 12.82 3.72
N VAL A 165 17.03 13.73 2.75
CA VAL A 165 17.04 13.37 1.32
C VAL A 165 18.22 12.45 1.03
N GLY A 166 17.94 11.27 0.47
CA GLY A 166 18.89 10.53 -0.34
C GLY A 166 20.16 10.07 0.38
N ASN A 167 20.06 8.96 1.13
CA ASN A 167 21.20 8.07 1.17
C ASN A 167 21.54 7.67 -0.27
N THR A 168 22.74 7.99 -0.74
CA THR A 168 23.21 7.70 -2.12
C THR A 168 22.97 6.25 -2.50
N ARG A 169 23.06 5.32 -1.54
CA ARG A 169 22.76 3.90 -1.75
C ARG A 169 21.32 3.66 -2.19
N ASN A 170 20.36 4.30 -1.52
CA ASN A 170 18.94 4.15 -1.80
C ASN A 170 18.58 4.76 -3.16
N LEU A 171 19.15 5.92 -3.49
CA LEU A 171 18.99 6.55 -4.81
C LEU A 171 19.56 5.69 -5.94
N ASN A 172 20.69 5.02 -5.71
CA ASN A 172 21.26 4.08 -6.68
C ASN A 172 20.36 2.85 -6.84
N ALA A 173 19.84 2.27 -5.76
CA ALA A 173 18.90 1.15 -5.85
C ALA A 173 17.60 1.54 -6.59
N ALA A 174 17.11 2.77 -6.37
CA ALA A 174 15.97 3.32 -7.10
C ALA A 174 16.27 3.42 -8.61
N LYS A 175 17.46 3.92 -8.95
CA LYS A 175 17.93 4.02 -10.34
C LYS A 175 18.02 2.65 -10.99
N ASP A 176 18.63 1.67 -10.34
CA ASP A 176 18.76 0.30 -10.86
C ASP A 176 17.39 -0.32 -11.11
N LEU A 177 16.44 -0.14 -10.18
CA LEU A 177 15.06 -0.58 -10.35
C LEU A 177 14.38 0.10 -11.54
N LEU A 178 14.52 1.43 -11.68
CA LEU A 178 13.97 2.19 -12.80
C LEU A 178 14.51 1.69 -14.16
N ASP A 179 15.83 1.53 -14.26
CA ASP A 179 16.49 1.12 -15.50
C ASP A 179 16.09 -0.31 -15.88
N LEU A 180 16.05 -1.23 -14.92
CA LEU A 180 15.64 -2.61 -15.17
C LEU A 180 14.17 -2.71 -15.55
N ARG A 181 13.28 -1.93 -14.92
CA ARG A 181 11.86 -1.88 -15.33
C ARG A 181 11.68 -1.32 -16.72
N ARG A 182 12.39 -0.23 -17.05
CA ARG A 182 12.39 0.37 -18.39
C ARG A 182 12.86 -0.64 -19.44
N ALA A 183 13.96 -1.34 -19.17
CA ALA A 183 14.48 -2.38 -20.05
C ALA A 183 13.51 -3.56 -20.25
N ARG A 184 12.69 -3.88 -19.22
CA ARG A 184 11.67 -4.93 -19.28
C ARG A 184 10.29 -4.45 -19.77
N GLY A 185 10.11 -3.17 -20.08
CA GLY A 185 8.81 -2.60 -20.44
C GLY A 185 7.75 -2.67 -19.32
N GLN A 186 8.18 -2.70 -18.05
CA GLN A 186 7.27 -2.74 -16.89
C GLN A 186 6.83 -1.33 -16.45
N LYS A 187 5.69 -1.24 -15.75
CA LYS A 187 5.24 0.02 -15.12
C LYS A 187 6.34 0.57 -14.21
N LEU A 188 6.78 1.80 -14.46
CA LEU A 188 7.79 2.47 -13.65
C LEU A 188 7.27 2.70 -12.22
N PRO A 189 8.14 2.65 -11.20
CA PRO A 189 7.78 3.06 -9.86
C PRO A 189 7.24 4.49 -9.82
N VAL A 190 6.25 4.74 -8.97
CA VAL A 190 5.83 6.08 -8.59
C VAL A 190 6.87 6.61 -7.61
N LEU A 191 7.53 7.70 -7.95
CA LEU A 191 8.47 8.36 -7.04
C LEU A 191 7.71 9.42 -6.24
N ALA A 192 7.65 9.25 -4.92
CA ALA A 192 6.93 10.15 -4.04
C ALA A 192 7.88 10.77 -3.02
N CYS A 193 7.86 12.09 -2.87
CA CYS A 193 8.66 12.78 -1.87
C CYS A 193 7.81 13.32 -0.72
N ARG A 194 8.22 12.97 0.50
CA ARG A 194 7.47 13.21 1.74
C ARG A 194 7.96 14.43 2.51
N VAL A 195 9.29 14.60 2.60
CA VAL A 195 9.92 15.74 3.29
C VAL A 195 10.09 16.96 2.39
N CYS A 196 9.65 16.90 1.14
CA CYS A 196 9.74 18.01 0.18
C CYS A 196 8.77 19.16 0.50
N GLY A 197 7.69 18.94 1.27
CA GLY A 197 6.64 19.94 1.41
C GLY A 197 6.03 20.31 0.05
N ARG A 198 5.87 21.61 -0.24
CA ARG A 198 5.30 22.09 -1.52
C ARG A 198 6.30 22.16 -2.69
N ALA A 199 7.59 21.93 -2.45
CA ALA A 199 8.62 22.08 -3.48
C ALA A 199 9.70 21.00 -3.37
N THR A 200 10.09 20.41 -4.50
CA THR A 200 11.17 19.41 -4.51
C THR A 200 12.52 20.04 -4.15
N PRO A 201 13.30 19.47 -3.21
CA PRO A 201 14.69 19.81 -2.97
C PRO A 201 15.49 19.76 -4.27
N PRO A 202 16.37 20.75 -4.52
CA PRO A 202 17.14 20.85 -5.76
C PRO A 202 17.92 19.56 -6.10
N GLU A 203 18.46 18.88 -5.10
CA GLU A 203 19.25 17.66 -5.25
C GLU A 203 18.38 16.52 -5.77
N LEU A 204 17.19 16.33 -5.20
CA LEU A 204 16.25 15.30 -5.62
C LEU A 204 15.67 15.62 -7.01
N ALA A 205 15.41 16.90 -7.30
CA ALA A 205 15.00 17.34 -8.63
C ALA A 205 16.09 17.09 -9.69
N GLN A 206 17.36 17.33 -9.35
CA GLN A 206 18.49 17.04 -10.22
C GLN A 206 18.62 15.53 -10.46
N TRP A 207 18.56 14.73 -9.40
CA TRP A 207 18.63 13.28 -9.53
C TRP A 207 17.47 12.72 -10.37
N ALA A 208 16.23 13.18 -10.16
CA ALA A 208 15.07 12.75 -10.95
C ALA A 208 15.25 13.03 -12.45
N ARG A 209 15.82 14.20 -12.81
CA ARG A 209 16.19 14.52 -14.19
C ARG A 209 17.26 13.56 -14.74
N GLN A 210 18.28 13.23 -13.95
CA GLN A 210 19.35 12.31 -14.37
C GLN A 210 18.82 10.90 -14.69
N VAL A 211 17.80 10.44 -13.96
CA VAL A 211 17.20 9.11 -14.17
C VAL A 211 15.99 9.12 -15.11
N SER A 212 15.71 10.27 -15.74
CA SER A 212 14.57 10.48 -16.65
C SER A 212 13.23 10.10 -16.01
N VAL A 213 12.99 10.62 -14.79
CA VAL A 213 11.69 10.59 -14.14
C VAL A 213 11.03 11.95 -14.32
N ASP A 214 9.94 11.96 -15.09
CA ASP A 214 9.27 13.19 -15.52
C ASP A 214 8.54 13.91 -14.38
N ARG A 215 8.09 13.16 -13.37
CA ARG A 215 7.32 13.72 -12.24
C ARG A 215 7.65 13.01 -10.93
N LEU A 216 7.91 13.82 -9.90
CA LEU A 216 7.91 13.40 -8.51
C LEU A 216 6.56 13.76 -7.92
N ASP A 217 5.88 12.79 -7.33
CA ASP A 217 4.66 13.05 -6.56
C ASP A 217 5.04 13.74 -5.25
N LEU A 218 4.55 14.95 -5.08
CA LEU A 218 4.74 15.72 -3.86
C LEU A 218 3.55 15.45 -2.94
N ALA A 219 3.82 14.81 -1.81
CA ALA A 219 2.84 14.59 -0.77
C ALA A 219 3.24 15.38 0.48
N ASP A 220 2.26 15.95 1.16
CA ASP A 220 2.46 16.51 2.49
C ASP A 220 2.87 15.38 3.46
N ARG A 221 3.96 15.61 4.22
CA ARG A 221 4.55 14.62 5.12
C ARG A 221 3.49 13.99 6.04
N GLN A 222 2.70 14.84 6.70
CA GLN A 222 1.73 14.41 7.70
C GLN A 222 0.58 13.62 7.06
N THR A 223 0.16 14.03 5.86
CA THR A 223 -0.86 13.32 5.09
C THR A 223 -0.37 11.94 4.66
N GLU A 224 0.84 11.84 4.12
CA GLU A 224 1.40 10.56 3.67
C GLU A 224 1.73 9.63 4.85
N GLU A 225 2.19 10.17 5.99
CA GLU A 225 2.37 9.43 7.24
C GLU A 225 1.08 8.78 7.71
N ARG A 226 0.00 9.56 7.74
CA ARG A 226 -1.31 9.04 8.12
C ARG A 226 -1.85 8.05 7.09
N HIS A 227 -1.55 8.24 5.82
CA HIS A 227 -1.92 7.29 4.77
C HIS A 227 -1.20 5.94 4.95
N LEU A 228 0.13 5.95 5.07
CA LEU A 228 0.91 4.74 5.29
C LEU A 228 0.65 4.07 6.64
N ALA A 229 0.23 4.83 7.66
CA ALA A 229 -0.25 4.27 8.92
C ALA A 229 -1.68 3.67 8.82
N GLY A 230 -2.30 3.64 7.64
CA GLY A 230 -3.66 3.15 7.43
C GLY A 230 -4.75 4.03 8.05
N LEU A 231 -4.44 5.30 8.35
CA LEU A 231 -5.34 6.25 9.00
C LEU A 231 -6.10 7.15 8.01
N LEU A 232 -5.58 7.38 6.80
CA LEU A 232 -6.26 8.08 5.69
C LEU A 232 -6.46 7.20 4.45
N PRO A 233 -7.58 7.33 3.72
CA PRO A 233 -7.80 6.56 2.49
C PRO A 233 -6.80 6.98 1.42
N VAL A 234 -6.42 6.06 0.53
CA VAL A 234 -5.56 6.38 -0.61
C VAL A 234 -6.34 7.31 -1.54
N GLN A 235 -5.83 8.51 -1.78
CA GLN A 235 -6.38 9.32 -2.87
C GLN A 235 -6.00 8.65 -4.19
N ALA A 236 -7.00 8.27 -4.99
CA ALA A 236 -6.78 7.85 -6.36
C ALA A 236 -6.20 9.04 -7.13
N GLY A 237 -4.88 8.98 -7.39
CA GLY A 237 -4.15 9.92 -8.24
C GLY A 237 -4.32 9.59 -9.71
#